data_AF-A0AAP8T2S8-F1
#
_entry.id   AF-A0AAP8T2S8-F1
#
_cell.length_a   1.000
_cell.length_b   1.000
_cell.length_c   1.000
_cell.angle_alpha   90.00
_cell.angle_beta   90.00
_cell.angle_gamma   90.00
#
_symmetry.space_group_name_H-M   'P 1'
#
loop_
_entity.id
_entity.type
_entity.pdbx_description
1 polymer ?
#
loop_
_entity_poly.entity_id
_entity_poly.type
_entity_poly.pdbx_seq_one_letter_code
_entity_poly.pdbx_strand_id
1 'polypeptide(L)'
;VHMGTYGNHVAKIEEISRQQQDEWALRSHLSAVNAIKNGQFKDEIVSVEIKDRKGVITKIEVDECPREDTSIEKLTKLSPAFDRDGTITAGNAPGINDGASALLLMSEEEAKLNNYKPLAKILATESIAVEAQDFPRTPGYVIQ
;
A
#
# COMPACT_ATOMS: atom_id res chain seq x y z
N VAL A 1 -19.80 7.72 7.51
CA VAL A 1 -18.62 8.60 7.27
C VAL A 1 -17.61 7.80 6.46
N HIS A 2 -16.99 8.39 5.43
CA HIS A 2 -15.99 7.72 4.59
C HIS A 2 -14.61 7.81 5.26
N MET A 3 -13.75 6.79 5.14
CA MET A 3 -12.42 6.80 5.79
C MET A 3 -11.56 7.99 5.34
N GLY A 4 -11.66 8.39 4.08
CA GLY A 4 -11.01 9.59 3.55
C GLY A 4 -11.40 10.90 4.26
N THR A 5 -12.60 10.98 4.87
CA THR A 5 -12.99 12.13 5.69
C THR A 5 -12.18 12.19 6.98
N TYR A 6 -11.92 11.05 7.63
CA TYR A 6 -11.04 10.99 8.80
C TYR A 6 -9.58 11.25 8.44
N GLY A 7 -9.14 10.81 7.26
CA GLY A 7 -7.83 11.18 6.74
C GLY A 7 -7.65 12.69 6.61
N ASN A 8 -8.64 13.41 6.04
CA ASN A 8 -8.61 14.88 5.97
C ASN A 8 -8.58 15.52 7.38
N HIS A 9 -9.34 14.98 8.32
CA HIS A 9 -9.36 15.46 9.71
C HIS A 9 -7.98 15.34 10.37
N VAL A 10 -7.36 14.17 10.29
CA VAL A 10 -6.03 13.95 10.88
C VAL A 10 -4.96 14.76 10.15
N ALA A 11 -4.96 14.81 8.82
CA ALA A 11 -4.02 15.63 8.05
C ALA A 11 -4.08 17.11 8.45
N LYS A 12 -5.28 17.63 8.75
CA LYS A 12 -5.46 18.99 9.24
C LYS A 12 -4.89 19.20 10.65
N ILE A 13 -5.12 18.27 11.58
CA ILE A 13 -4.62 18.40 12.96
C ILE A 13 -3.10 18.25 13.01
N GLU A 14 -2.54 17.33 12.23
CA GLU A 14 -1.10 17.09 12.12
C GLU A 14 -0.39 18.09 11.19
N GLU A 15 -1.13 19.07 10.66
CA GLU A 15 -0.63 20.14 9.78
C GLU A 15 0.12 19.62 8.54
N ILE A 16 -0.29 18.45 8.03
CA ILE A 16 0.30 17.84 6.84
C ILE A 16 -0.26 18.53 5.61
N SER A 17 0.56 19.33 4.95
CA SER A 17 0.14 20.10 3.77
C SER A 17 -0.22 19.20 2.58
N ARG A 18 -1.06 19.73 1.68
CA ARG A 18 -1.35 19.10 0.38
C ARG A 18 -0.09 18.80 -0.42
N GLN A 19 0.89 19.71 -0.39
CA GLN A 19 2.16 19.54 -1.09
C GLN A 19 2.92 18.32 -0.56
N GLN A 20 3.06 18.17 0.75
CA GLN A 20 3.73 17.01 1.35
C GLN A 20 3.04 15.69 1.00
N GLN A 21 1.70 15.68 0.95
CA GLN A 21 0.91 14.51 0.54
C GLN A 21 1.19 14.12 -0.92
N ASP A 22 1.18 15.10 -1.83
CA ASP A 22 1.45 14.87 -3.25
C ASP A 22 2.91 14.48 -3.52
N GLU A 23 3.87 15.09 -2.82
CA GLU A 23 5.30 14.71 -2.90
C GLU A 23 5.53 13.28 -2.42
N TRP A 24 4.86 12.87 -1.35
CA TRP A 24 4.93 11.50 -0.86
C TRP A 24 4.35 10.51 -1.86
N ALA A 25 3.21 10.85 -2.46
CA ALA A 25 2.58 10.02 -3.48
C ALA A 25 3.46 9.87 -4.73
N LEU A 26 4.09 10.96 -5.19
CA LEU A 26 5.06 10.92 -6.28
C LEU A 26 6.24 10.00 -5.94
N ARG A 27 6.84 10.17 -4.76
CA ARG A 27 7.92 9.30 -4.29
C ARG A 27 7.49 7.83 -4.28
N SER A 28 6.28 7.53 -3.81
CA SER A 28 5.73 6.17 -3.76
C SER A 28 5.64 5.55 -5.16
N HIS A 29 5.07 6.27 -6.13
CA HIS A 29 5.00 5.84 -7.52
C HIS A 29 6.38 5.58 -8.13
N LEU A 30 7.32 6.52 -7.97
CA LEU A 30 8.68 6.37 -8.53
C LEU A 30 9.42 5.18 -7.91
N SER A 31 9.25 4.95 -6.61
CA SER A 31 9.89 3.85 -5.90
C SER A 31 9.34 2.50 -6.39
N ALA A 32 8.01 2.37 -6.50
CA ALA A 32 7.36 1.16 -6.99
C ALA A 32 7.71 0.86 -8.45
N VAL A 33 7.70 1.87 -9.33
CA VAL A 33 8.09 1.71 -10.75
C VAL A 33 9.55 1.27 -10.86
N ASN A 34 10.45 1.86 -10.06
CA ASN A 34 11.84 1.45 -10.04
C ASN A 34 12.01 0.00 -9.56
N ALA A 35 11.27 -0.42 -8.52
CA ALA A 35 11.28 -1.79 -8.02
C ALA A 35 10.81 -2.80 -9.08
N ILE A 36 9.72 -2.48 -9.79
CA ILE A 36 9.19 -3.28 -10.91
C ILE A 36 10.24 -3.42 -12.01
N LYS A 37 10.83 -2.31 -12.47
CA LYS A 37 11.83 -2.30 -13.55
C LYS A 37 13.09 -3.08 -13.20
N ASN A 38 13.50 -3.03 -11.94
CA ASN A 38 14.65 -3.77 -11.43
C ASN A 38 14.32 -5.22 -11.05
N GLY A 39 13.06 -5.65 -11.24
CA GLY A 39 12.63 -7.03 -10.98
C GLY A 39 12.58 -7.39 -9.50
N GLN A 40 12.52 -6.42 -8.59
CA GLN A 40 12.54 -6.66 -7.14
C GLN A 40 11.31 -7.43 -6.65
N PHE A 41 10.16 -7.29 -7.33
CA PHE A 41 8.93 -8.00 -6.97
C PHE A 41 8.80 -9.39 -7.61
N LYS A 42 9.76 -9.82 -8.45
CA LYS A 42 9.66 -11.10 -9.17
C LYS A 42 9.69 -12.32 -8.25
N ASP A 43 10.36 -12.20 -7.11
CA ASP A 43 10.49 -13.30 -6.16
C ASP A 43 9.25 -13.47 -5.27
N GLU A 44 8.41 -12.44 -5.16
CA GLU A 44 7.22 -12.43 -4.29
C GLU A 44 5.88 -12.51 -5.05
N ILE A 45 5.83 -12.10 -6.32
CA ILE A 45 4.61 -12.18 -7.14
C ILE A 45 4.47 -13.56 -7.78
N VAL A 46 3.33 -14.20 -7.53
CA VAL A 46 2.89 -15.40 -8.26
C VAL A 46 1.94 -14.99 -9.39
N SER A 47 2.25 -15.39 -10.62
CA SER A 47 1.41 -15.11 -11.79
C SER A 47 -0.02 -15.59 -11.61
N VAL A 48 -0.99 -14.70 -11.87
CA VAL A 48 -2.41 -15.07 -12.00
C VAL A 48 -2.77 -15.23 -13.46
N GLU A 49 -3.24 -16.41 -13.85
CA GLU A 49 -3.66 -16.70 -15.22
C GLU A 49 -5.18 -16.57 -15.37
N ILE A 50 -5.61 -15.67 -16.26
CA ILE A 50 -7.03 -15.49 -16.59
C ILE A 50 -7.27 -16.02 -17.99
N LYS A 51 -8.15 -17.02 -18.11
CA LYS A 51 -8.59 -17.57 -19.39
C LYS A 51 -9.90 -16.92 -19.82
N ASP A 52 -9.91 -16.29 -20.99
CA ASP A 52 -11.12 -15.72 -21.56
C ASP A 52 -12.02 -16.80 -22.20
N ARG A 53 -13.21 -16.39 -22.66
CA ARG A 53 -14.18 -17.31 -23.31
C ARG A 53 -13.68 -17.93 -24.62
N LYS A 54 -12.71 -17.31 -25.29
CA LYS A 54 -12.10 -17.80 -26.54
C LYS A 54 -10.88 -18.68 -26.29
N GLY A 55 -10.47 -18.82 -25.03
CA GLY A 55 -9.34 -19.63 -24.59
C GLY A 55 -8.01 -18.89 -24.57
N VAL A 56 -7.99 -17.57 -24.77
CA VAL A 56 -6.77 -16.75 -24.62
C VAL A 56 -6.44 -16.64 -23.14
N ILE A 57 -5.17 -16.89 -22.79
CA ILE A 57 -4.66 -16.79 -21.43
C ILE A 57 -3.91 -15.48 -21.29
N THR A 58 -4.35 -14.63 -20.37
CA THR A 58 -3.64 -13.43 -19.93
C THR A 58 -2.96 -13.72 -18.60
N LYS A 59 -1.65 -13.47 -18.52
CA LYS A 59 -0.90 -13.54 -17.27
C LYS A 59 -0.83 -12.18 -16.62
N ILE A 60 -1.13 -12.12 -15.33
CA ILE A 60 -0.98 -10.93 -14.49
C ILE A 60 0.18 -11.20 -13.54
N GLU A 61 1.30 -10.50 -13.77
CA GLU A 61 2.58 -10.72 -13.09
C GLU A 61 3.23 -9.41 -12.60
N VAL A 62 2.55 -8.27 -12.81
CA VAL A 62 3.05 -6.93 -12.50
C VAL A 62 1.91 -6.12 -11.89
N ASP A 63 2.21 -5.39 -10.82
CA ASP A 63 1.26 -4.45 -10.22
C ASP A 63 0.80 -3.40 -11.23
N GLU A 64 -0.53 -3.23 -11.36
CA GLU A 64 -1.14 -2.33 -12.34
C GLU A 64 -1.10 -0.85 -11.93
N CYS A 65 -1.14 -0.59 -10.61
CA CYS A 65 -1.36 0.75 -10.08
C CYS A 65 -0.16 1.72 -10.16
N PRO A 66 1.10 1.28 -10.03
CA PRO A 66 2.25 2.17 -10.17
C PRO A 66 2.34 2.81 -11.56
N ARG A 67 2.20 4.14 -11.61
CA ARG A 67 2.28 4.95 -12.83
C ARG A 67 3.65 5.62 -12.95
N GLU A 68 4.38 5.29 -14.01
CA GLU A 68 5.68 5.90 -14.33
C GLU A 68 5.57 7.39 -14.68
N ASP A 69 4.44 7.78 -15.27
CA ASP A 69 4.21 9.14 -15.75
C ASP A 69 3.60 10.07 -14.68
N THR A 70 3.51 9.63 -13.42
CA THR A 70 3.09 10.47 -12.31
C THR A 70 4.08 11.63 -12.13
N SER A 71 3.55 12.81 -11.86
CA SER A 71 4.33 14.05 -11.66
C SER A 71 3.60 14.96 -10.68
N ILE A 72 4.34 15.87 -10.04
CA ILE A 72 3.75 16.81 -9.10
C ILE A 72 2.74 17.74 -9.80
N GLU A 73 2.98 18.09 -11.06
CA GLU A 73 2.08 18.92 -11.87
C GLU A 73 0.76 18.20 -12.19
N LYS A 74 0.77 16.87 -12.30
CA LYS A 74 -0.46 16.07 -12.46
C LYS A 74 -1.19 15.94 -11.13
N LEU A 75 -0.47 15.64 -10.04
CA LEU A 75 -1.05 15.42 -8.72
C LEU A 75 -1.72 16.68 -8.17
N THR A 76 -1.07 17.83 -8.25
CA THR A 76 -1.58 19.11 -7.74
C THR A 76 -2.87 19.58 -8.43
N LYS A 77 -3.13 19.14 -9.66
CA LYS A 77 -4.36 19.45 -10.41
C LYS A 77 -5.57 18.61 -9.97
N LEU A 78 -5.37 17.55 -9.19
CA LEU A 78 -6.45 16.69 -8.75
C LEU A 78 -7.30 17.40 -7.69
N SER A 79 -8.62 17.34 -7.89
CA SER A 79 -9.60 17.82 -6.93
C SER A 79 -9.64 16.94 -5.68
N PRO A 80 -9.98 17.51 -4.51
CA PRO A 80 -10.26 16.74 -3.30
C PRO A 80 -11.33 15.66 -3.52
N ALA A 81 -11.11 14.46 -3.00
CA ALA A 81 -11.94 13.29 -3.28
C ALA A 81 -13.11 13.08 -2.30
N PHE A 82 -12.99 13.59 -1.07
CA PHE A 82 -13.90 13.25 0.04
C PHE A 82 -14.52 14.44 0.78
N ASP A 83 -13.97 15.63 0.60
CA ASP A 83 -14.47 16.90 1.14
C ASP A 83 -14.00 18.04 0.22
N ARG A 84 -14.82 19.07 0.00
CA ARG A 84 -14.50 20.19 -0.91
C ARG A 84 -13.24 20.94 -0.50
N ASP A 85 -13.02 21.07 0.81
CA ASP A 85 -11.87 21.79 1.38
C ASP A 85 -10.78 20.82 1.88
N GLY A 86 -10.88 19.53 1.54
CA GLY A 86 -9.92 18.51 1.92
C GLY A 86 -8.62 18.57 1.12
N THR A 87 -7.58 17.90 1.63
CA THR A 87 -6.29 17.77 0.93
C THR A 87 -6.12 16.41 0.26
N ILE A 88 -6.90 15.42 0.68
CA ILE A 88 -6.85 14.07 0.11
C ILE A 88 -7.51 14.03 -1.27
N THR A 89 -6.80 13.47 -2.24
CA THR A 89 -7.21 13.30 -3.63
C THR A 89 -7.05 11.86 -4.09
N ALA A 90 -7.54 11.54 -5.28
CA ALA A 90 -7.33 10.24 -5.91
C ALA A 90 -5.84 9.94 -6.24
N GLY A 91 -4.96 10.94 -6.21
CA GLY A 91 -3.53 10.77 -6.50
C GLY A 91 -2.66 10.59 -5.25
N ASN A 92 -3.16 10.98 -4.08
CA ASN A 92 -2.40 10.91 -2.82
C ASN A 92 -3.04 10.00 -1.75
N ALA A 93 -4.15 9.34 -2.09
CA ALA A 93 -4.71 8.21 -1.36
C ALA A 93 -4.63 6.93 -2.21
N PRO A 94 -4.54 5.75 -1.59
CA PRO A 94 -4.64 4.49 -2.31
C PRO A 94 -6.02 4.34 -2.96
N GLY A 95 -6.05 3.59 -4.06
CA GLY A 95 -7.27 3.22 -4.75
C GLY A 95 -8.01 2.06 -4.09
N ILE A 96 -8.91 1.46 -4.85
CA ILE A 96 -9.52 0.17 -4.54
C ILE A 96 -8.77 -0.86 -5.36
N ASN A 97 -8.34 -1.95 -4.72
CA ASN A 97 -7.44 -2.93 -5.30
C ASN A 97 -7.93 -4.35 -5.03
N ASP A 98 -7.64 -5.26 -5.96
CA ASP A 98 -7.86 -6.68 -5.83
C ASP A 98 -6.50 -7.38 -5.65
N GLY A 99 -6.40 -8.27 -4.66
CA GLY A 99 -5.16 -9.01 -4.38
C GLY A 99 -5.32 -10.03 -3.27
N ALA A 100 -4.35 -10.95 -3.19
CA ALA A 100 -4.23 -11.92 -2.11
C ALA A 100 -2.75 -12.10 -1.75
N SER A 101 -2.47 -12.39 -0.48
CA SER A 101 -1.14 -12.74 0.00
C SER A 101 -1.25 -13.86 1.03
N ALA A 102 -0.20 -14.67 1.15
CA ALA A 102 -0.13 -15.77 2.11
C ALA A 102 1.30 -15.92 2.64
N LEU A 103 1.40 -16.32 3.91
CA LEU A 103 2.66 -16.65 4.57
C LEU A 103 2.54 -18.04 5.19
N LEU A 104 3.58 -18.85 5.05
CA LEU A 104 3.70 -20.12 5.76
C LEU A 104 4.43 -19.88 7.09
N LEU A 105 3.74 -20.14 8.20
CA LEU A 105 4.30 -20.03 9.54
C LEU A 105 4.65 -21.41 10.08
N MET A 106 5.71 -21.46 10.88
CA MET A 106 6.21 -22.68 11.49
C MET A 106 6.88 -22.34 12.82
N SER A 107 6.84 -23.26 13.80
CA SER A 107 7.65 -23.11 15.00
C SER A 107 9.14 -23.20 14.66
N GLU A 108 9.98 -22.54 15.45
CA GLU A 108 11.43 -22.60 15.26
C GLU A 108 11.97 -24.04 15.40
N GLU A 109 11.37 -24.83 16.29
CA GLU A 109 11.74 -26.23 16.52
C GLU A 109 11.44 -27.11 15.30
N GLU A 110 10.24 -26.99 14.72
CA GLU A 110 9.83 -27.78 13.56
C GLU A 110 10.65 -27.41 12.32
N ALA A 111 10.96 -26.12 12.15
CA ALA A 111 11.83 -25.66 11.08
C ALA A 111 13.24 -26.27 11.18
N LYS A 112 13.82 -26.33 12.39
CA LYS A 112 15.12 -26.96 12.64
C LYS A 112 15.09 -28.47 12.41
N LEU A 113 14.07 -29.16 12.92
CA LEU A 113 13.92 -30.62 12.79
C LEU A 113 13.87 -31.05 11.31
N ASN A 114 13.16 -30.28 10.48
CA ASN A 114 13.00 -30.56 9.06
C ASN A 114 14.06 -29.87 8.17
N ASN A 115 15.06 -29.21 8.76
CA ASN A 115 16.13 -28.49 8.05
C ASN A 115 15.60 -27.44 7.05
N TYR A 116 14.48 -26.79 7.36
CA TYR A 116 14.00 -25.62 6.62
C TYR A 116 14.81 -24.38 7.01
N LYS A 117 15.02 -23.48 6.05
CA LYS A 117 15.66 -22.17 6.27
C LYS A 117 14.57 -21.09 6.33
N PRO A 118 14.18 -20.57 7.50
CA PRO A 118 13.18 -19.52 7.61
C PRO A 118 13.65 -18.23 6.91
N LEU A 119 12.73 -17.53 6.24
CA LEU A 119 13.01 -16.21 5.64
C LEU A 119 13.12 -15.11 6.69
N ALA A 120 12.33 -15.21 7.76
CA ALA A 120 12.27 -14.24 8.85
C ALA A 120 11.81 -14.91 10.15
N LYS A 121 11.91 -14.19 11.27
CA LYS A 121 11.39 -14.57 12.59
C LYS A 121 10.46 -13.48 13.11
N ILE A 122 9.28 -13.85 13.57
CA ILE A 122 8.37 -12.94 14.29
C ILE A 122 8.94 -12.75 15.70
N LEU A 123 9.37 -11.53 16.03
CA LEU A 123 9.96 -11.23 17.34
C LEU A 123 8.90 -10.78 18.36
N ALA A 124 7.98 -9.92 17.93
CA ALA A 124 6.90 -9.38 18.75
C ALA A 124 5.77 -8.88 17.85
N THR A 125 4.58 -8.79 18.42
CA THR A 125 3.39 -8.18 17.81
C THR A 125 2.65 -7.43 18.91
N GLU A 126 2.12 -6.25 18.59
CA GLU A 126 1.31 -5.44 19.52
C GLU A 126 0.10 -4.89 18.78
N SER A 127 -0.98 -4.55 19.49
CA SER A 127 -2.20 -3.99 18.93
C SER A 127 -2.83 -2.99 19.89
N ILE A 128 -3.25 -1.86 19.35
CA ILE A 128 -3.94 -0.79 20.09
C ILE A 128 -5.29 -0.46 19.45
N ALA A 129 -6.14 0.20 20.22
CA ALA A 129 -7.40 0.73 19.72
C ALA A 129 -7.56 2.20 20.16
N VAL A 130 -8.16 3.00 19.27
CA VAL A 130 -8.50 4.41 19.48
C VAL A 130 -9.91 4.66 18.95
N GLU A 131 -10.44 5.86 19.17
CA GLU A 131 -11.69 6.28 18.55
C GLU A 131 -11.61 6.21 17.02
N ALA A 132 -12.71 5.85 16.37
CA ALA A 132 -12.73 5.53 14.94
C ALA A 132 -12.18 6.66 14.04
N GLN A 133 -12.34 7.93 14.45
CA GLN A 133 -11.84 9.08 13.70
C GLN A 133 -10.31 9.24 13.74
N ASP A 134 -9.66 8.64 14.74
CA ASP A 134 -8.22 8.74 14.98
C ASP A 134 -7.44 7.55 14.42
N PHE A 135 -8.11 6.64 13.71
CA PHE A 135 -7.48 5.47 13.09
C PHE A 135 -6.22 5.80 12.24
N PRO A 136 -6.11 6.93 11.51
CA PRO A 136 -4.91 7.23 10.72
C PRO A 136 -3.64 7.47 11.56
N ARG A 137 -3.78 7.72 12.87
CA ARG A 137 -2.66 8.00 13.79
C ARG A 137 -2.04 6.74 14.38
N THR A 138 -2.78 5.63 14.40
CA THR A 138 -2.39 4.41 15.13
C THR A 138 -1.07 3.77 14.71
N PRO A 139 -0.61 3.85 13.43
CA PRO A 139 0.67 3.25 13.06
C PRO A 139 1.85 3.87 13.84
N GLY A 140 1.82 5.18 14.09
CA GLY A 140 2.88 5.84 14.85
C GLY A 140 2.87 5.47 16.33
N TYR A 141 1.69 5.19 16.90
CA TYR A 141 1.52 4.86 18.31
C TYR A 141 1.88 3.40 18.63
N VAL A 142 1.55 2.45 17.75
CA VAL A 142 1.82 1.02 17.98
C VAL A 142 3.30 0.65 17.80
N ILE A 143 4.09 1.50 17.14
CA ILE A 143 5.52 1.28 16.91
C ILE A 143 6.38 1.70 18.12
N GLN A 144 5.91 2.65 18.94
CA GLN A 144 6.65 3.18 20.10
C GLN A 144 6.71 2.19 21.25
#